data_AF-A0A844EBY2-F1
#
_entry.id   AF-A0A844EBY2-F1
#
_cell.length_a   1.000
_cell.length_b   1.000
_cell.length_c   1.000
_cell.angle_alpha   90.00
_cell.angle_beta   90.00
_cell.angle_gamma   90.00
#
_symmetry.space_group_name_H-M   'P 1'
#
loop_
_entity.id
_entity.type
_entity.pdbx_description
1 polymer ?
#
loop_
_entity_poly.entity_id
_entity_poly.type
_entity_poly.pdbx_seq_one_letter_code
_entity_poly.pdbx_strand_id
1 'polypeptide(L)'
;SVSERTKEIGILRALGASRGSIRNLFFSEAFFIGLFSSILAIALAELLQVVANHIAQAGISYSIMQITPGNITFGFVVAIVISLLAALAPAGKAARLDPIESLSYE
;
A
#
# COMPACT_ATOMS: atom_id res chain seq x y z
N SER A 1 12.26 -1.33 13.21
CA SER A 1 12.89 -2.65 12.93
C SER A 1 11.84 -3.76 13.08
N VAL A 2 11.90 -4.87 12.32
CA VAL A 2 10.87 -5.94 12.33
C VAL A 2 10.63 -6.50 13.74
N SER A 3 11.68 -6.58 14.56
CA SER A 3 11.58 -7.03 15.96
C SER A 3 10.71 -6.12 16.83
N GLU A 4 10.74 -4.80 16.63
CA GLU A 4 9.92 -3.84 17.38
C GLU A 4 8.43 -4.03 17.08
N ARG A 5 8.08 -4.20 15.80
CA ARG A 5 6.69 -4.49 15.40
C ARG A 5 6.20 -5.83 15.95
N THR A 6 7.06 -6.85 15.96
CA THR A 6 6.73 -8.15 16.57
C THR A 6 6.40 -7.99 18.06
N LYS A 7 7.16 -7.18 18.78
CA LYS A 7 6.94 -6.89 20.21
C LYS A 7 5.63 -6.16 20.46
N GLU A 8 5.32 -5.12 19.68
CA GLU A 8 4.05 -4.39 19.78
C GLU A 8 2.84 -5.33 19.58
N ILE A 9 2.91 -6.21 18.58
CA ILE A 9 1.85 -7.18 18.30
C ILE A 9 1.74 -8.22 19.43
N GLY A 10 2.87 -8.66 19.97
CA GLY A 10 2.95 -9.53 21.14
C GLY A 10 2.25 -8.94 22.36
N ILE A 11 2.50 -7.66 22.65
CA ILE A 11 1.84 -6.91 23.73
C ILE A 11 0.33 -6.81 23.47
N LEU A 12 -0.10 -6.43 22.26
CA LEU A 12 -1.52 -6.36 21.92
C LEU A 12 -2.22 -7.72 22.08
N ARG A 13 -1.56 -8.81 21.66
CA ARG A 13 -2.08 -10.18 21.81
C ARG A 13 -2.13 -10.62 23.28
N ALA A 14 -1.16 -10.23 24.10
CA ALA A 14 -1.14 -10.48 25.55
C ALA A 14 -2.25 -9.71 26.28
N LEU A 15 -2.61 -8.53 25.81
CA LEU A 15 -3.75 -7.73 26.29
C LEU A 15 -5.12 -8.25 25.82
N GLY A 16 -5.16 -9.34 25.04
CA GLY A 16 -6.39 -9.98 24.59
C GLY A 16 -6.85 -9.60 23.18
N ALA A 17 -6.03 -8.93 22.38
CA ALA A 17 -6.39 -8.64 20.99
C ALA A 17 -6.62 -9.94 20.19
N SER A 18 -7.77 -10.02 19.52
CA SER A 18 -8.12 -11.15 18.69
C SER A 18 -7.24 -11.22 17.43
N ARG A 19 -7.09 -12.41 16.86
CA ARG A 19 -6.40 -12.58 15.56
C ARG A 19 -7.03 -11.72 14.45
N GLY A 20 -8.35 -11.54 14.51
CA GLY A 20 -9.10 -10.68 13.59
C GLY A 20 -8.77 -9.20 13.76
N SER A 21 -8.60 -8.73 15.01
CA SER A 21 -8.21 -7.35 15.33
C SER A 21 -6.83 -7.02 14.77
N ILE A 22 -5.84 -7.92 14.98
CA ILE A 22 -4.50 -7.75 14.41
C ILE A 22 -4.56 -7.76 12.89
N ARG A 23 -5.31 -8.69 12.28
CA ARG A 23 -5.48 -8.72 10.83
C ARG A 23 -6.05 -7.40 10.30
N ASN A 24 -7.14 -6.90 10.90
CA ASN A 24 -7.77 -5.65 10.48
C ASN A 24 -6.84 -4.44 10.63
N LEU A 25 -5.98 -4.41 11.65
CA LEU A 25 -4.97 -3.36 11.80
C LEU A 25 -4.04 -3.29 10.58
N PHE A 26 -3.46 -4.42 10.19
CA PHE A 26 -2.58 -4.48 9.01
C PHE A 26 -3.31 -4.19 7.70
N PHE A 27 -4.55 -4.63 7.56
CA PHE A 27 -5.38 -4.32 6.40
C PHE A 27 -5.66 -2.82 6.30
N SER A 28 -5.99 -2.16 7.41
CA SER A 28 -6.20 -0.72 7.44
C SER A 28 -4.91 0.03 7.10
N GLU A 29 -3.78 -0.39 7.67
CA GLU A 29 -2.48 0.20 7.34
C GLU A 29 -2.16 0.08 5.84
N ALA A 30 -2.36 -1.11 5.27
CA ALA A 30 -2.17 -1.35 3.85
C ALA A 30 -3.13 -0.54 2.97
N PHE A 31 -4.39 -0.41 3.39
CA PHE A 31 -5.36 0.41 2.69
C PHE A 31 -4.92 1.88 2.61
N PHE A 32 -4.45 2.45 3.73
CA PHE A 32 -3.95 3.82 3.74
C PHE A 32 -2.69 3.95 2.87
N ILE A 33 -1.74 3.02 2.97
CA ILE A 33 -0.55 3.02 2.11
C ILE A 33 -0.96 2.98 0.63
N GLY A 34 -1.84 2.04 0.24
CA GLY A 34 -2.36 1.94 -1.12
C GLY A 34 -3.06 3.21 -1.58
N LEU A 35 -3.85 3.86 -0.72
CA LEU A 35 -4.52 5.11 -1.02
C LEU A 35 -3.52 6.24 -1.31
N PHE A 36 -2.54 6.46 -0.43
CA PHE A 36 -1.52 7.49 -0.60
C PHE A 36 -0.61 7.21 -1.81
N SER A 37 -0.20 5.96 -2.00
CA SER A 37 0.57 5.56 -3.18
C SER A 37 -0.19 5.81 -4.48
N SER A 38 -1.49 5.55 -4.50
CA SER A 38 -2.32 5.76 -5.71
C SER A 38 -2.46 7.24 -6.04
N ILE A 39 -2.66 8.10 -5.04
CA ILE A 39 -2.70 9.56 -5.23
C ILE A 39 -1.37 10.07 -5.80
N LEU A 40 -0.24 9.63 -5.22
CA LEU A 40 1.09 9.99 -5.70
C LEU A 40 1.35 9.48 -7.13
N ALA A 41 0.93 8.26 -7.44
CA ALA A 41 1.07 7.69 -8.78
C ALA A 41 0.30 8.50 -9.83
N ILE A 42 -0.93 8.93 -9.54
CA ILE A 42 -1.73 9.77 -10.44
C ILE A 42 -1.04 11.12 -10.67
N ALA A 43 -0.59 11.77 -9.59
CA ALA A 43 0.12 13.06 -9.70
C ALA A 43 1.38 12.95 -10.58
N LEU A 44 2.15 11.86 -10.42
CA LEU A 44 3.31 11.57 -11.26
C LEU A 44 2.93 11.27 -12.71
N ALA A 45 1.84 10.53 -12.94
CA ALA A 45 1.36 10.20 -14.28
C ALA A 45 0.94 11.45 -15.06
N GLU A 46 0.20 12.37 -14.43
CA GLU A 46 -0.19 13.66 -15.00
C GLU A 46 1.04 14.53 -15.29
N LEU A 47 2.00 14.61 -14.37
CA LEU A 47 3.24 15.36 -14.57
C LEU A 47 4.02 14.82 -15.78
N LEU A 48 4.18 13.50 -15.87
CA LEU A 48 4.86 12.86 -16.99
C LEU A 48 4.12 13.08 -18.31
N GLN A 49 2.78 13.05 -18.30
CA GLN A 49 1.98 13.32 -19.48
C GLN A 49 2.20 14.75 -20.00
N VAL A 50 2.20 15.75 -19.10
CA VAL A 50 2.44 17.16 -19.46
C VAL A 50 3.83 17.33 -20.06
N VAL A 51 4.87 16.80 -19.39
CA VAL A 51 6.25 16.89 -19.85
C VAL A 51 6.44 16.18 -21.20
N ALA A 52 5.90 14.97 -21.35
CA ALA A 52 5.99 14.20 -22.59
C ALA A 52 5.29 14.91 -23.76
N ASN A 53 4.10 15.47 -23.54
CA ASN A 53 3.37 16.21 -24.56
C ASN A 53 4.06 17.54 -24.92
N HIS A 54 4.68 18.22 -23.96
CA HIS A 54 5.44 19.44 -24.22
C HIS A 54 6.63 19.17 -25.14
N ILE A 55 7.39 18.10 -24.89
CA ILE A 55 8.51 17.66 -25.74
C ILE A 55 7.99 17.22 -27.11
N ALA A 56 6.89 16.46 -27.16
CA ALA A 56 6.31 15.97 -28.40
C ALA A 56 5.78 17.08 -29.32
N GLN A 57 5.19 18.13 -28.76
CA GLN A 57 4.70 19.27 -29.55
C GLN A 57 5.84 20.03 -30.22
N ALA A 58 7.00 20.15 -29.57
CA ALA A 58 8.18 20.78 -30.14
C ALA A 58 8.77 20.02 -31.34
N GLY A 59 8.59 18.70 -31.40
CA GLY A 59 9.14 17.85 -32.46
C GLY A 59 8.16 17.47 -33.58
N ILE A 60 6.90 17.18 -33.24
CA ILE A 60 5.95 16.50 -34.13
C ILE A 60 4.58 17.22 -34.21
N SER A 61 4.38 18.31 -33.46
CA SER A 61 3.10 19.05 -33.35
C SER A 61 1.88 18.16 -33.02
N TYR A 62 2.09 17.03 -32.36
CA TYR A 62 1.04 16.08 -32.00
C TYR A 62 1.14 15.67 -30.52
N SER A 63 0.00 15.46 -29.86
CA SER A 63 -0.06 14.94 -28.49
C SER A 63 -0.01 13.41 -28.52
N ILE A 64 1.07 12.83 -28.03
CA ILE A 64 1.33 11.39 -28.09
C ILE A 64 0.71 10.66 -26.88
N MET A 65 0.52 11.36 -25.76
CA MET A 65 0.09 10.75 -24.51
C MET A 65 -1.23 11.34 -24.03
N GLN A 66 -2.31 10.56 -24.15
CA GLN A 66 -3.63 10.89 -23.61
C GLN A 66 -4.06 9.88 -22.55
N ILE A 67 -3.92 10.28 -21.29
CA ILE A 67 -4.47 9.56 -20.15
C ILE A 67 -5.97 9.85 -20.10
N THR A 68 -6.80 8.82 -20.30
CA THR A 68 -8.26 8.92 -20.18
C THR A 68 -8.65 8.74 -18.70
N PRO A 69 -9.72 9.40 -18.19
CA PRO A 69 -10.19 9.21 -16.82
C PRO A 69 -10.41 7.74 -16.42
N GLY A 70 -10.85 6.90 -17.37
CA GLY A 70 -10.99 5.45 -17.16
C GLY A 70 -9.66 4.75 -16.80
N ASN A 71 -8.54 5.14 -17.40
CA ASN A 71 -7.22 4.57 -17.09
C ASN A 71 -6.75 4.98 -15.69
N ILE A 72 -7.06 6.20 -15.27
CA ILE A 72 -6.76 6.71 -13.93
C ILE A 72 -7.55 5.92 -12.89
N THR A 73 -8.86 5.79 -13.07
CA THR A 73 -9.71 5.03 -12.15
C THR A 73 -9.28 3.57 -12.08
N PHE A 74 -8.99 2.95 -13.23
CA PHE A 74 -8.51 1.57 -13.27
C PHE A 74 -7.18 1.40 -12.54
N GLY A 75 -6.19 2.27 -12.82
CA GLY A 75 -4.89 2.23 -12.16
C GLY A 75 -4.98 2.44 -10.65
N PHE A 76 -5.83 3.37 -10.21
CA PHE A 76 -6.10 3.64 -8.80
C PHE A 76 -6.66 2.40 -8.08
N VAL A 77 -7.70 1.78 -8.65
CA VAL A 77 -8.32 0.58 -8.07
C VAL A 77 -7.31 -0.58 -8.02
N VAL A 78 -6.57 -0.80 -9.10
CA VAL A 78 -5.55 -1.86 -9.19
C VAL A 78 -4.45 -1.64 -8.14
N ALA A 79 -3.97 -0.41 -7.97
CA ALA A 79 -2.94 -0.10 -6.98
C ALA A 79 -3.40 -0.40 -5.54
N ILE A 80 -4.63 -0.03 -5.18
CA ILE A 80 -5.20 -0.37 -3.87
C ILE A 80 -5.32 -1.89 -3.71
N VAL A 81 -5.86 -2.59 -4.72
CA VAL A 81 -6.02 -4.05 -4.67
C VAL A 81 -4.67 -4.74 -4.48
N ILE A 82 -3.64 -4.35 -5.23
CA ILE A 82 -2.29 -4.91 -5.09
C ILE A 82 -1.73 -4.65 -3.68
N SER A 83 -1.92 -3.45 -3.14
CA SER A 83 -1.48 -3.11 -1.78
C SER A 83 -2.16 -3.98 -0.72
N LEU A 84 -3.47 -4.18 -0.82
CA LEU A 84 -4.23 -5.06 0.08
C LEU A 84 -3.80 -6.53 -0.04
N LEU A 85 -3.57 -7.01 -1.27
CA LEU A 85 -3.11 -8.37 -1.53
C LEU A 85 -1.70 -8.60 -0.95
N ALA A 86 -0.81 -7.61 -1.08
CA ALA A 86 0.53 -7.68 -0.50
C ALA A 86 0.49 -7.77 1.04
N ALA A 87 -0.52 -7.17 1.67
CA ALA A 87 -0.69 -7.18 3.12
C ALA A 87 -1.26 -8.49 3.69
N LEU A 88 -1.87 -9.35 2.87
CA LEU A 88 -2.45 -10.63 3.31
C LEU A 88 -1.42 -11.54 4.00
N ALA A 89 -0.25 -11.68 3.38
CA ALA A 89 0.81 -12.55 3.87
C ALA A 89 1.39 -12.09 5.23
N PRO A 90 1.83 -10.81 5.41
CA PRO A 90 2.32 -10.34 6.69
C PRO A 90 1.21 -10.26 7.76
N ALA A 91 -0.02 -9.86 7.40
CA ALA A 91 -1.14 -9.82 8.35
C ALA A 91 -1.46 -11.21 8.91
N GLY A 92 -1.43 -12.24 8.06
CA GLY A 92 -1.62 -13.63 8.46
C GLY A 92 -0.51 -14.13 9.40
N LYS A 93 0.75 -13.78 9.13
CA LYS A 93 1.89 -14.10 10.00
C LYS A 93 1.78 -13.40 11.36
N ALA A 94 1.50 -12.09 11.37
CA ALA A 94 1.34 -11.30 12.58
C ALA A 94 0.17 -11.78 13.47
N ALA A 95 -0.97 -12.15 12.87
CA ALA A 95 -2.12 -12.63 13.62
C ALA A 95 -1.91 -14.01 14.28
N ARG A 96 -0.94 -14.79 13.80
CA ARG A 96 -0.60 -16.12 14.34
C ARG A 96 0.53 -16.11 15.36
N LEU A 97 1.13 -14.94 15.59
CA LEU A 97 2.28 -14.81 16.48
C LEU A 97 1.89 -15.13 17.93
N ASP A 98 2.69 -15.96 18.58
CA ASP A 98 2.47 -16.39 19.96
C ASP A 98 3.03 -15.31 20.92
N PRO A 99 2.21 -14.77 21.85
CA PRO A 99 2.67 -13.79 22.83
C PRO A 99 3.89 -14.24 23.61
N ILE A 100 3.96 -15.52 23.97
CA ILE A 100 5.02 -16.07 24.83
C ILE A 100 6.35 -16.01 24.07
N GLU A 101 6.35 -16.44 22.82
CA GLU A 101 7.54 -16.44 21.95
C GLU A 101 8.00 -15.00 21.67
N SER A 102 7.06 -14.07 21.46
CA SER A 102 7.39 -12.66 21.17
C SER A 102 8.01 -11.88 22.34
N LEU A 103 7.75 -12.31 23.58
CA LEU A 103 8.27 -11.68 24.79
C LEU A 103 9.51 -12.40 25.33
N SER A 104 9.77 -13.64 24.90
CA SER A 104 10.95 -14.42 25.31
C SER A 104 12.20 -14.16 24.48
N TYR A 105 12.12 -13.39 23.39
CA TYR A 105 13.30 -12.89 22.67
C TYR A 105 13.98 -11.76 23.46
N GLU A 106 14.64 -12.12 24.55
CA GLU A 106 15.84 -11.43 25.05
C GLU A 106 17.10 -12.15 24.55
#